data_AF-A0A9E5VNQ8-F1
#
_entry.id   AF-A0A9E5VNQ8-F1
#
_cell.length_a   1.000
_cell.length_b   1.000
_cell.length_c   1.000
_cell.angle_alpha   90.00
_cell.angle_beta   90.00
_cell.angle_gamma   90.00
#
_symmetry.space_group_name_H-M   'P 1'
#
loop_
_entity.id
_entity.type
_entity.pdbx_description
1 polymer ?
#
loop_
_entity_poly.entity_id
_entity_poly.type
_entity_poly.pdbx_seq_one_letter_code
_entity_poly.pdbx_strand_id
1 'polypeptide(L)'
;MEKELISRLNAPLKDQRLEALKSLKKLVDKGNIVLPPPKGFTNNHVHTKYSFSPYSPAMAVWMAVKSGLSTVGIVDHDAINGAEEFIEAGRVMGVPTTIGFEVRTDWSGTALKGRRINNPDQITNAYICAHGLPHTQIAAADAYLKRIRAAREKRNRAMTD
;
A
#
# COMPACT_ATOMS: atom_id res chain seq x y z
N MET A 1 -26.16 3.17 4.86
CA MET A 1 -25.30 2.39 5.77
C MET A 1 -24.04 1.86 5.07
N GLU A 2 -24.10 0.95 4.09
CA GLU A 2 -22.87 0.42 3.45
C GLU A 2 -21.99 1.51 2.80
N LYS A 3 -22.57 2.36 1.94
CA LYS A 3 -21.82 3.44 1.27
C LYS A 3 -21.10 4.39 2.23
N GLU A 4 -21.72 4.65 3.38
CA GLU A 4 -21.15 5.49 4.44
C GLU A 4 -19.97 4.78 5.12
N LEU A 5 -20.10 3.50 5.45
CA LEU A 5 -19.01 2.70 5.99
C LEU A 5 -17.83 2.61 5.02
N ILE A 6 -18.10 2.43 3.72
CA ILE A 6 -17.06 2.43 2.68
C ILE A 6 -16.35 3.78 2.62
N SER A 7 -17.09 4.90 2.65
CA SER A 7 -16.48 6.24 2.68
C SER A 7 -15.56 6.42 3.90
N ARG A 8 -15.98 5.92 5.06
CA ARG A 8 -15.19 5.97 6.30
C ARG A 8 -13.93 5.11 6.28
N LEU A 9 -13.77 4.18 5.33
CA LEU A 9 -12.49 3.50 5.12
C LEU A 9 -11.38 4.46 4.70
N ASN A 10 -11.70 5.66 4.23
CA ASN A 10 -10.73 6.73 3.95
C ASN A 10 -10.70 7.84 5.00
N ALA A 11 -11.30 7.62 6.17
CA ALA A 11 -11.30 8.59 7.27
C ALA A 11 -9.86 9.01 7.67
N PRO A 12 -9.67 10.21 8.24
CA PRO A 12 -8.34 10.72 8.61
C PRO A 12 -7.59 9.82 9.58
N LEU A 13 -8.28 9.26 10.58
CA LEU A 13 -7.68 8.48 11.66
C LEU A 13 -7.70 6.97 11.38
N LYS A 14 -6.60 6.27 11.71
CA LYS A 14 -6.44 4.81 11.53
C LYS A 14 -7.58 4.03 12.18
N ASP A 15 -7.91 4.36 13.43
CA ASP A 15 -8.93 3.63 14.19
C ASP A 15 -10.32 3.77 13.58
N GLN A 16 -10.67 4.96 13.07
CA GLN A 16 -11.95 5.18 12.39
C GLN A 16 -12.09 4.30 11.14
N ARG A 17 -10.99 4.11 10.39
CA ARG A 17 -10.95 3.25 9.20
C ARG A 17 -11.12 1.78 9.57
N LEU A 18 -10.39 1.32 10.58
CA LEU A 18 -10.47 -0.06 11.05
C LEU A 18 -11.84 -0.39 11.66
N GLU A 19 -12.47 0.53 12.40
CA GLU A 19 -13.82 0.34 12.93
C GLU A 19 -14.88 0.29 11.81
N ALA A 20 -14.73 1.10 10.76
CA ALA A 20 -15.58 1.01 9.58
C ALA A 20 -15.40 -0.34 8.86
N LEU A 21 -14.16 -0.82 8.73
CA LEU A 21 -13.85 -2.12 8.12
C LEU A 21 -14.44 -3.29 8.92
N LYS A 22 -14.30 -3.28 10.25
CA LYS A 22 -14.94 -4.28 11.14
C LYS A 22 -16.46 -4.27 11.00
N SER A 23 -17.06 -3.08 10.85
CA SER A 23 -18.50 -2.94 10.63
C SER A 23 -18.94 -3.52 9.28
N LEU A 24 -18.14 -3.32 8.23
CA LEU A 24 -18.37 -3.97 6.92
C LEU A 24 -18.23 -5.49 7.03
N LYS A 25 -17.21 -5.99 7.72
CA LYS A 25 -17.02 -7.42 7.97
C LYS A 25 -18.22 -8.06 8.66
N LYS A 26 -18.83 -7.38 9.66
CA LYS A 26 -20.07 -7.84 10.30
C LYS A 26 -21.25 -7.95 9.32
N LEU A 27 -21.34 -7.04 8.35
CA LEU A 27 -22.37 -7.10 7.32
C LEU A 27 -22.13 -8.25 6.34
N VAL A 28 -20.87 -8.51 5.98
CA VAL A 28 -20.47 -9.69 5.19
C VAL A 28 -20.85 -10.97 5.93
N ASP A 29 -20.50 -11.08 7.22
CA ASP A 29 -20.73 -12.29 8.01
C ASP A 29 -22.22 -12.60 8.21
N LYS A 30 -23.07 -11.58 8.20
CA LYS A 30 -24.53 -11.72 8.26
C LYS A 30 -25.16 -12.01 6.88
N GLY A 31 -24.37 -12.00 5.80
CA GLY A 31 -24.87 -12.16 4.43
C GLY A 31 -25.52 -10.90 3.84
N ASN A 32 -25.45 -9.76 4.52
CA ASN A 32 -25.97 -8.48 4.03
C ASN A 32 -25.12 -7.91 2.89
N ILE A 33 -23.83 -8.26 2.84
CA ILE A 33 -22.94 -7.95 1.73
C ILE A 33 -22.37 -9.28 1.21
N VAL A 34 -22.61 -9.57 -0.06
CA VAL A 34 -22.06 -10.76 -0.71
C VAL A 34 -20.76 -10.38 -1.41
N LEU A 35 -19.65 -10.93 -0.95
CA LEU A 35 -18.34 -10.79 -1.60
C LEU A 35 -18.12 -11.94 -2.59
N PRO A 36 -17.42 -11.71 -3.71
CA PRO A 36 -17.05 -12.80 -4.61
C PRO A 36 -16.09 -13.77 -3.92
N PRO A 37 -16.12 -15.07 -4.25
CA PRO A 37 -15.11 -16.01 -3.78
C PRO A 37 -13.73 -15.63 -4.34
N PRO A 38 -12.62 -15.98 -3.65
CA PRO A 38 -11.28 -15.82 -4.19
C PRO A 38 -11.12 -16.57 -5.51
N LYS A 39 -10.63 -15.88 -6.55
CA LYS A 39 -10.53 -16.42 -7.92
C LYS A 39 -9.12 -16.89 -8.32
N GLY A 40 -8.19 -16.98 -7.37
CA GLY A 40 -6.78 -17.29 -7.63
C GLY A 40 -5.92 -16.10 -8.13
N PHE A 41 -6.53 -14.95 -8.42
CA PHE A 41 -5.79 -13.73 -8.78
C PHE A 41 -5.13 -13.11 -7.55
N THR A 42 -3.92 -12.59 -7.72
CA THR A 42 -3.17 -11.89 -6.68
C THR A 42 -2.79 -10.48 -7.17
N ASN A 43 -2.75 -9.52 -6.25
CA ASN A 43 -2.14 -8.23 -6.53
C ASN A 43 -1.29 -7.80 -5.33
N ASN A 44 -0.01 -8.16 -5.39
CA ASN A 44 0.93 -7.89 -4.31
C ASN A 44 1.72 -6.58 -4.51
N HIS A 45 1.25 -5.71 -5.41
CA HIS A 45 1.85 -4.42 -5.68
C HIS A 45 0.76 -3.33 -5.71
N VAL A 46 0.27 -2.92 -4.54
CA VAL A 46 -0.67 -1.81 -4.40
C VAL A 46 -0.08 -0.66 -3.60
N HIS A 47 -0.47 0.55 -3.98
CA HIS A 47 -0.10 1.77 -3.28
C HIS A 47 -1.30 2.32 -2.50
N THR A 48 -1.00 3.05 -1.43
CA THR A 48 -1.96 3.73 -0.57
C THR A 48 -1.67 5.24 -0.52
N LYS A 49 -2.45 5.96 0.29
CA LYS A 49 -2.26 7.39 0.56
C LYS A 49 -0.91 7.72 1.20
N TYR A 50 -0.18 6.73 1.71
CA TYR A 50 1.17 6.94 2.22
C TYR A 50 2.20 7.17 1.10
N SER A 51 1.80 7.02 -0.17
CA SER A 51 2.60 7.45 -1.33
C SER A 51 1.86 8.39 -2.28
N PHE A 52 0.81 7.92 -2.97
CA PHE A 52 0.05 8.72 -3.95
C PHE A 52 -1.38 8.25 -4.23
N SER A 53 -1.78 7.07 -3.74
CA SER A 53 -3.11 6.50 -4.05
C SER A 53 -4.22 7.17 -3.22
N PRO A 54 -5.46 7.27 -3.73
CA PRO A 54 -6.58 7.82 -2.97
C PRO A 54 -7.08 6.87 -1.86
N TYR A 55 -6.57 5.64 -1.80
CA TYR A 55 -7.01 4.64 -0.81
C TYR A 55 -6.09 4.63 0.40
N SER A 56 -6.68 4.61 1.59
CA SER A 56 -6.00 4.16 2.81
C SER A 56 -5.64 2.66 2.72
N PRO A 57 -4.77 2.16 3.61
CA PRO A 57 -4.54 0.72 3.73
C PRO A 57 -5.82 -0.11 3.94
N ALA A 58 -6.73 0.32 4.83
CA ALA A 58 -8.00 -0.39 5.04
C ALA A 58 -8.91 -0.39 3.80
N MET A 59 -8.98 0.74 3.08
CA MET A 59 -9.75 0.84 1.84
C MET A 59 -9.14 -0.05 0.74
N ALA A 60 -7.81 -0.09 0.62
CA ALA A 60 -7.13 -0.95 -0.35
C ALA A 60 -7.43 -2.44 -0.13
N VAL A 61 -7.41 -2.90 1.13
CA VAL A 61 -7.77 -4.29 1.48
C VAL A 61 -9.25 -4.57 1.17
N TRP A 62 -10.16 -3.65 1.53
CA TRP A 62 -11.58 -3.80 1.20
C TRP A 62 -11.80 -3.96 -0.30
N MET A 63 -11.16 -3.10 -1.11
CA MET A 63 -11.25 -3.16 -2.56
C MET A 63 -10.67 -4.46 -3.13
N ALA A 64 -9.55 -4.94 -2.59
CA ALA A 64 -8.97 -6.22 -2.98
C ALA A 64 -9.93 -7.39 -2.78
N VAL A 65 -10.56 -7.46 -1.60
CA VAL A 65 -11.54 -8.51 -1.28
C VAL A 65 -12.80 -8.38 -2.14
N LYS A 66 -13.29 -7.15 -2.34
CA LYS A 66 -14.43 -6.88 -3.23
C LYS A 66 -14.14 -7.29 -4.68
N SER A 67 -12.88 -7.24 -5.11
CA SER A 67 -12.42 -7.70 -6.42
C SER A 67 -12.18 -9.22 -6.51
N GLY A 68 -12.28 -9.97 -5.40
CA GLY A 68 -12.06 -11.42 -5.36
C GLY A 68 -10.58 -11.82 -5.44
N LEU A 69 -9.68 -10.94 -5.00
CA LEU A 69 -8.26 -11.26 -4.89
C LEU A 69 -8.01 -12.28 -3.78
N SER A 70 -7.09 -13.20 -4.04
CA SER A 70 -6.67 -14.25 -3.10
C SER A 70 -5.59 -13.75 -2.15
N THR A 71 -4.77 -12.77 -2.57
CA THR A 71 -3.81 -12.06 -1.73
C THR A 71 -3.67 -10.61 -2.20
N VAL A 72 -3.25 -9.73 -1.29
CA VAL A 72 -2.96 -8.32 -1.61
C VAL A 72 -1.71 -7.82 -0.89
N GLY A 73 -0.91 -6.96 -1.52
CA GLY A 73 0.38 -6.52 -0.98
C GLY A 73 0.61 -5.03 -1.09
N ILE A 74 0.93 -4.37 0.03
CA ILE A 74 1.23 -2.94 0.09
C ILE A 74 2.70 -2.66 -0.21
N VAL A 75 2.96 -1.71 -1.12
CA VAL A 75 4.31 -1.31 -1.58
C VAL A 75 4.38 0.19 -1.87
N ASP A 76 4.12 1.01 -0.86
CA ASP A 76 4.18 2.46 -1.00
C ASP A 76 5.58 2.96 -1.41
N HIS A 77 5.63 4.03 -2.22
CA HIS A 77 6.89 4.67 -2.60
C HIS A 77 7.61 5.26 -1.39
N ASP A 78 8.85 4.80 -1.17
CA ASP A 78 9.76 5.26 -0.12
C ASP A 78 9.15 5.23 1.30
N ALA A 79 8.07 4.46 1.53
CA ALA A 79 7.31 4.47 2.78
C ALA A 79 6.81 3.06 3.16
N ILE A 80 6.71 2.82 4.48
CA ILE A 80 6.16 1.59 5.06
C ILE A 80 5.09 1.89 6.13
N ASN A 81 4.72 3.16 6.30
CA ASN A 81 3.88 3.66 7.38
C ASN A 81 2.45 3.10 7.37
N GLY A 82 1.98 2.60 6.23
CA GLY A 82 0.69 1.93 6.09
C GLY A 82 0.67 0.46 6.49
N ALA A 83 1.84 -0.17 6.72
CA ALA A 83 1.97 -1.62 6.86
C ALA A 83 1.15 -2.20 8.01
N GLU A 84 1.20 -1.61 9.20
CA GLU A 84 0.47 -2.12 10.36
C GLU A 84 -1.06 -2.09 10.17
N GLU A 85 -1.58 -1.00 9.59
CA GLU A 85 -3.00 -0.91 9.26
C GLU A 85 -3.38 -1.93 8.19
N PHE A 86 -2.52 -2.12 7.19
CA PHE A 86 -2.74 -3.08 6.11
C PHE A 86 -2.81 -4.53 6.63
N ILE A 87 -1.89 -4.90 7.52
CA ILE A 87 -1.86 -6.22 8.19
C ILE A 87 -3.15 -6.44 8.98
N GLU A 88 -3.55 -5.47 9.81
CA GLU A 88 -4.76 -5.58 10.62
C GLU A 88 -6.02 -5.63 9.75
N ALA A 89 -6.07 -4.84 8.68
CA ALA A 89 -7.17 -4.89 7.72
C ALA A 89 -7.27 -6.25 7.02
N GLY A 90 -6.14 -6.83 6.62
CA GLY A 90 -6.06 -8.19 6.08
C GLY A 90 -6.63 -9.23 7.03
N ARG A 91 -6.22 -9.16 8.31
CA ARG A 91 -6.72 -10.02 9.39
C ARG A 91 -8.23 -9.88 9.60
N VAL A 92 -8.74 -8.65 9.61
CA VAL A 92 -10.18 -8.38 9.76
C VAL A 92 -10.99 -8.99 8.61
N MET A 93 -10.51 -8.84 7.37
CA MET A 93 -11.23 -9.32 6.19
C MET A 93 -10.96 -10.78 5.84
N GLY A 94 -10.00 -11.43 6.50
CA GLY A 94 -9.61 -12.82 6.20
C GLY A 94 -8.88 -12.98 4.88
N VAL A 95 -8.16 -11.94 4.41
CA VAL A 95 -7.34 -12.01 3.19
C VAL A 95 -5.85 -11.99 3.57
N PRO A 96 -5.04 -12.93 3.05
CA PRO A 96 -3.59 -12.88 3.23
C PRO A 96 -2.99 -11.61 2.64
N THR A 97 -2.15 -10.95 3.45
CA THR A 97 -1.46 -9.73 3.07
C THR A 97 0.05 -9.90 3.04
N THR A 98 0.69 -9.23 2.10
CA THR A 98 2.14 -9.00 2.13
C THR A 98 2.45 -7.52 2.35
N ILE A 99 3.62 -7.22 2.88
CA ILE A 99 4.10 -5.85 3.07
C ILE A 99 5.46 -5.65 2.41
N GLY A 100 5.71 -4.42 2.00
CA GLY A 100 6.93 -4.01 1.35
C GLY A 100 6.91 -2.52 1.06
N PHE A 101 7.91 -2.08 0.31
CA PHE A 101 8.03 -0.70 -0.15
C PHE A 101 8.73 -0.67 -1.50
N GLU A 102 8.50 0.38 -2.26
CA GLU A 102 9.16 0.60 -3.54
C GLU A 102 10.07 1.82 -3.45
N VAL A 103 11.36 1.65 -3.75
CA VAL A 103 12.33 2.75 -3.74
C VAL A 103 12.76 3.12 -5.14
N ARG A 104 12.90 4.43 -5.36
CA ARG A 104 13.62 4.92 -6.53
C ARG A 104 15.12 4.74 -6.33
N THR A 105 15.78 4.19 -7.33
CA THR A 105 17.22 3.90 -7.33
C THR A 105 17.93 4.60 -8.50
N ASP A 106 19.22 4.90 -8.32
CA ASP A 106 20.11 5.42 -9.36
C ASP A 106 21.03 4.31 -9.85
N TRP A 107 21.11 4.14 -11.17
CA TRP A 107 21.90 3.11 -11.84
C TRP A 107 23.06 3.70 -12.64
N SER A 108 23.41 4.97 -12.40
CA SER A 108 24.49 5.67 -13.10
C SER A 108 25.86 5.01 -12.94
N GLY A 109 26.07 4.27 -11.84
CA GLY A 109 27.27 3.49 -11.57
C GLY A 109 27.28 2.08 -12.18
N THR A 110 26.33 1.73 -13.04
CA THR A 110 26.17 0.37 -13.60
C THR A 110 26.21 0.37 -15.13
N ALA A 111 26.27 -0.82 -15.74
CA ALA A 111 26.14 -1.00 -17.18
C ALA A 111 24.79 -0.53 -17.77
N LEU A 112 23.80 -0.23 -16.91
CA LEU A 112 22.49 0.29 -17.33
C LEU A 112 22.46 1.83 -17.44
N LYS A 113 23.58 2.52 -17.19
CA LYS A 113 23.68 3.97 -17.38
C LYS A 113 23.22 4.39 -18.79
N GLY A 114 22.40 5.44 -18.85
CA GLY A 114 21.84 5.98 -20.09
C GLY A 114 20.64 5.22 -20.64
N ARG A 115 20.23 4.11 -20.02
CA ARG A 115 19.10 3.28 -20.48
C ARG A 115 17.82 3.60 -19.73
N ARG A 116 16.68 3.47 -20.40
CA ARG A 116 15.37 3.40 -19.74
C ARG A 116 15.18 2.01 -19.15
N ILE A 117 14.81 1.93 -17.87
CA ILE A 117 14.65 0.66 -17.14
C ILE A 117 13.16 0.38 -16.93
N ASN A 118 12.58 0.87 -15.84
CA ASN A 118 11.14 0.80 -15.57
C ASN A 118 10.55 2.14 -15.13
N ASN A 119 11.37 3.19 -15.07
CA ASN A 119 10.89 4.55 -14.90
C ASN A 119 10.54 5.14 -16.28
N PRO A 120 9.25 5.45 -16.55
CA PRO A 120 8.82 5.98 -17.85
C PRO A 120 9.30 7.41 -18.10
N ASP A 121 9.63 8.16 -17.05
CA ASP A 121 9.95 9.59 -17.15
C ASP A 121 11.46 9.84 -17.18
N GLN A 122 12.27 8.92 -16.65
CA GLN A 122 13.71 9.13 -16.45
C GLN A 122 14.54 7.93 -16.89
N ILE A 123 15.60 8.20 -17.64
CA ILE A 123 16.64 7.22 -17.96
C ILE A 123 17.59 7.04 -16.75
N THR A 124 18.32 5.94 -16.69
CA THR A 124 19.30 5.62 -15.63
C THR A 124 18.69 5.41 -14.24
N ASN A 125 17.37 5.53 -14.10
CA ASN A 125 16.65 5.29 -12.85
C ASN A 125 15.76 4.07 -12.95
N ALA A 126 15.61 3.37 -11.82
CA ALA A 126 14.64 2.29 -11.69
C ALA A 126 13.88 2.40 -10.36
N TYR A 127 12.65 1.91 -10.36
CA TYR A 127 11.91 1.60 -9.15
C TYR A 127 12.18 0.14 -8.77
N ILE A 128 12.60 -0.09 -7.54
CA ILE A 128 12.93 -1.42 -7.02
C ILE A 128 12.04 -1.69 -5.82
N CYS A 129 11.31 -2.80 -5.89
CA CYS A 129 10.42 -3.23 -4.83
C CYS A 129 11.18 -4.15 -3.85
N ALA A 130 11.13 -3.81 -2.57
CA ALA A 130 11.47 -4.70 -1.47
C ALA A 130 10.16 -5.29 -0.94
N HIS A 131 9.87 -6.54 -1.33
CA HIS A 131 8.60 -7.20 -1.06
C HIS A 131 8.76 -8.39 -0.12
N GLY A 132 7.73 -8.71 0.66
CA GLY A 132 7.76 -9.81 1.62
C GLY A 132 8.57 -9.47 2.87
N LEU A 133 8.56 -8.20 3.28
CA LEU A 133 9.25 -7.75 4.48
C LEU A 133 8.67 -8.45 5.73
N PRO A 134 9.50 -9.06 6.59
CA PRO A 134 9.01 -9.62 7.85
C PRO A 134 8.35 -8.53 8.70
N HIS A 135 7.23 -8.85 9.35
CA HIS A 135 6.50 -7.88 10.18
C HIS A 135 7.38 -7.30 11.32
N THR A 136 8.36 -8.08 11.79
CA THR A 136 9.35 -7.67 12.80
C THR A 136 10.33 -6.61 12.30
N GLN A 137 10.42 -6.38 10.99
CA GLN A 137 11.37 -5.46 10.36
C GLN A 137 10.74 -4.14 9.92
N ILE A 138 9.46 -3.89 10.21
CA ILE A 138 8.77 -2.64 9.83
C ILE A 138 9.50 -1.41 10.36
N ALA A 139 9.90 -1.42 11.63
CA ALA A 139 10.61 -0.29 12.24
C ALA A 139 12.00 -0.04 11.62
N ALA A 140 12.74 -1.12 11.32
CA ALA A 140 14.04 -1.01 10.67
C ALA A 140 13.92 -0.48 9.23
N ALA A 141 12.91 -0.96 8.48
CA ALA A 141 12.59 -0.44 7.16
C ALA A 141 12.20 1.06 7.21
N ASP A 142 11.37 1.46 8.17
CA ASP A 142 10.99 2.87 8.31
C ASP A 142 12.20 3.77 8.62
N ALA A 143 13.09 3.31 9.50
CA ALA A 143 14.33 4.00 9.81
C ALA A 143 15.24 4.16 8.57
N TYR A 144 15.37 3.10 7.75
CA TYR A 144 16.13 3.13 6.50
C TYR A 144 15.53 4.14 5.50
N LEU A 145 14.21 4.14 5.35
CA LEU A 145 13.49 4.98 4.38
C LEU A 145 13.42 6.46 4.78
N LYS A 146 13.60 6.77 6.07
CA LYS A 146 13.49 8.14 6.60
C LYS A 146 14.32 9.18 5.83
N ARG A 147 15.58 8.85 5.50
CA ARG A 147 16.46 9.76 4.73
C ARG A 147 15.99 9.97 3.29
N ILE A 148 15.41 8.93 2.68
CA ILE A 148 14.92 8.96 1.30
C ILE A 148 13.68 9.87 1.23
N ARG A 149 12.76 9.72 2.20
CA ARG A 149 11.60 10.61 2.32
C ARG A 149 12.00 12.06 2.55
N ALA A 150 12.97 12.33 3.42
CA ALA A 150 13.47 13.69 3.64
C ALA A 150 14.03 14.33 2.36
N ALA A 151 14.78 13.57 1.55
CA ALA A 151 15.26 14.04 0.25
C ALA A 151 14.11 14.28 -0.75
N ARG A 152 13.12 13.38 -0.79
CA ARG A 152 11.91 13.54 -1.61
C ARG A 152 11.13 14.80 -1.22
N GLU A 153 10.95 15.06 0.07
CA GLU A 153 10.28 16.27 0.55
C GLU A 153 11.02 17.54 0.15
N LYS A 154 12.35 17.58 0.31
CA LYS A 154 13.18 18.72 -0.12
C LYS A 154 12.98 19.00 -1.61
N ARG A 155 13.02 17.95 -2.44
CA ARG A 155 12.77 18.07 -3.88
C ARG A 155 11.35 18.57 -4.17
N ASN A 156 10.34 18.01 -3.52
CA ASN A 156 8.95 18.38 -3.77
C ASN A 156 8.68 19.87 -3.49
N ARG A 157 9.24 20.43 -2.41
CA ARG A 157 9.13 21.88 -2.12
C ARG A 157 9.76 22.72 -3.23
N ALA A 158 10.98 22.36 -3.65
CA ALA A 158 11.67 23.04 -4.73
C ALA A 158 11.00 22.92 -6.12
N MET A 159 10.02 22.03 -6.30
CA MET A 159 9.24 21.92 -7.53
C MET A 159 7.97 22.78 -7.53
N THR A 160 7.56 23.28 -6.36
CA THR A 160 6.35 24.10 -6.18
C THR A 160 6.67 25.57 -5.90
N ASP A 161 7.93 25.88 -5.64
CA ASP A 161 8.47 27.24 -5.55
C ASP A 161 8.75 27.79 -6.97
#